data_AF-A0A3E2YGE4-F1
#
_entry.id   AF-A0A3E2YGE4-F1
#
_cell.length_a   1.000
_cell.length_b   1.000
_cell.length_c   1.000
_cell.angle_alpha   90.00
_cell.angle_beta   90.00
_cell.angle_gamma   90.00
#
_symmetry.space_group_name_H-M   'P 1'
#
loop_
_entity.id
_entity.type
_entity.pdbx_description
1 polymer ?
#
loop_
_entity_poly.entity_id
_entity_poly.type
_entity_poly.pdbx_seq_one_letter_code
_entity_poly.pdbx_strand_id
1 'polypeptide(L)' 'MRKPTDQRGFVVHPRRWVVKRTLAWLTAHRRLARDYETHTATSEAMIRWAAIAGMLGRLTRGAPATRQQRRTFNTPD' A
#
# COMPACT_ATOMS: atom_id res chain seq x y z
N MET A 1 -6.43 2.54 -15.59
CA MET A 1 -6.53 1.11 -15.94
C MET A 1 -7.85 0.91 -16.66
N ARG A 2 -7.81 0.66 -17.97
CA ARG A 2 -9.02 0.46 -18.77
C ARG A 2 -9.51 -0.97 -18.52
N LYS A 3 -10.81 -1.15 -18.23
CA LYS A 3 -11.39 -2.50 -18.15
C LYS A 3 -11.34 -3.14 -19.54
N PRO A 4 -11.09 -4.46 -19.65
CA PRO A 4 -11.32 -5.18 -20.90
C PRO A 4 -12.77 -5.02 -21.32
N THR A 5 -13.03 -4.82 -22.61
CA THR A 5 -14.36 -4.52 -23.15
C THR A 5 -15.39 -5.60 -22.82
N ASP A 6 -14.97 -6.86 -22.70
CA ASP A 6 -15.82 -8.01 -22.35
C ASP A 6 -15.96 -8.29 -20.85
N GLN A 7 -15.36 -7.48 -19.98
CA GLN A 7 -15.37 -7.77 -18.54
C GLN A 7 -16.71 -7.36 -17.91
N ARG A 8 -17.63 -8.33 -17.76
CA ARG A 8 -18.85 -8.19 -16.96
C ARG A 8 -18.56 -8.53 -15.49
N GLY A 9 -18.88 -7.61 -14.58
CA GLY A 9 -18.75 -7.83 -13.13
C GLY A 9 -17.36 -7.51 -12.56
N PHE A 10 -17.08 -8.08 -11.38
CA PHE A 10 -15.82 -7.89 -10.65
C PHE A 10 -14.83 -9.00 -10.99
N VAL A 11 -13.68 -8.65 -11.56
CA VAL A 11 -12.58 -9.59 -11.79
C VAL A 11 -11.46 -9.35 -10.80
N VAL A 12 -11.03 -10.44 -10.16
CA VAL A 12 -9.86 -10.43 -9.27
C VAL A 12 -8.61 -10.26 -10.12
N HIS A 13 -8.01 -9.08 -10.06
CA HIS A 13 -6.72 -8.83 -10.73
C HIS A 13 -5.57 -9.41 -9.89
N PRO A 14 -4.83 -10.42 -10.41
CA PRO A 14 -3.67 -10.92 -9.71
C PRO A 14 -2.68 -9.76 -9.53
N ARG A 15 -2.14 -9.62 -8.30
CA ARG A 15 -1.20 -8.56 -7.89
C ARG A 15 -1.78 -7.15 -7.68
N ARG A 16 -3.09 -6.91 -7.82
CA ARG A 16 -3.70 -5.60 -7.46
C ARG A 16 -3.41 -5.19 -6.01
N TRP A 17 -3.23 -6.18 -5.13
CA TRP A 17 -2.85 -5.95 -3.74
C TRP A 17 -1.51 -5.23 -3.60
N VAL A 18 -0.56 -5.41 -4.54
CA VAL A 18 0.76 -4.77 -4.48
C VAL A 18 0.61 -3.26 -4.59
N VAL A 19 -0.16 -2.77 -5.58
CA VAL A 19 -0.41 -1.34 -5.76
C VAL A 19 -1.15 -0.77 -4.55
N LYS A 20 -2.21 -1.44 -4.08
CA LYS A 20 -2.95 -1.00 -2.89
C LYS A 20 -2.05 -0.93 -1.65
N ARG A 21 -1.13 -1.88 -1.49
CA ARG A 21 -0.19 -1.93 -0.38
C ARG A 21 0.82 -0.78 -0.42
N THR A 22 1.37 -0.48 -1.60
CA THR A 22 2.25 0.67 -1.79
C THR A 22 1.53 1.98 -1.45
N LEU A 23 0.30 2.15 -1.95
CA LEU A 23 -0.51 3.33 -1.61
C LEU A 23 -0.80 3.42 -0.10
N ALA A 24 -1.11 2.30 0.55
CA ALA A 24 -1.32 2.27 2.01
C ALA A 24 -0.08 2.73 2.80
N TRP A 25 1.13 2.36 2.35
CA TRP A 25 2.37 2.83 2.96
C TRP A 25 2.64 4.32 2.71
N LEU A 26 2.31 4.83 1.52
CA LEU A 26 2.42 6.26 1.24
C LEU A 26 1.46 7.08 2.11
N THR A 27 0.21 6.63 2.25
CA THR A 27 -0.80 7.31 3.09
C THR A 27 -0.52 7.25 4.59
N ALA A 28 0.41 6.40 5.05
CA ALA A 28 0.87 6.44 6.44
C ALA A 28 1.60 7.76 6.78
N HIS A 29 2.10 8.47 5.77
CA HIS A 29 2.65 9.81 5.94
C HIS A 29 1.51 10.83 5.87
N ARG A 30 1.21 11.49 7.00
CA ARG A 30 0.07 12.42 7.13
C ARG A 30 0.00 13.45 6.01
N ARG A 31 1.14 14.02 5.60
CA ARG A 31 1.21 14.99 4.50
C ARG A 31 0.64 14.42 3.20
N LEU A 32 1.01 13.19 2.81
CA LEU A 32 0.49 12.56 1.60
C LEU A 32 -1.00 12.15 1.69
N ALA A 33 -1.55 12.02 2.89
CA ALA A 33 -2.94 11.60 3.10
C ALA A 33 -3.91 12.77 3.27
N ARG A 34 -3.45 13.92 3.78
CA ARG A 34 -4.32 15.02 4.21
C ARG A 34 -3.91 16.39 3.67
N ASP A 35 -2.64 16.59 3.38
CA ASP A 35 -2.10 17.90 3.00
C ASP A 35 -1.74 17.88 1.51
N TYR A 36 -2.53 18.59 0.70
CA TYR A 36 -2.21 18.75 -0.71
C TYR A 36 -1.20 19.87 -0.89
N GLU A 37 -0.10 19.58 -1.59
CA GLU A 37 0.90 20.60 -1.92
C GLU A 37 0.43 21.40 -3.14
N THR A 38 0.62 22.72 -3.10
CA THR A 38 0.30 23.60 -4.23
C THR A 38 1.17 23.31 -5.45
N HIS A 39 2.42 22.90 -5.23
CA HIS A 39 3.38 22.61 -6.28
C HIS A 39 3.56 21.10 -6.49
N THR A 40 3.52 20.69 -7.75
CA THR A 40 3.75 19.31 -8.17
C THR A 40 5.13 18.80 -7.80
N ALA A 41 6.16 19.65 -7.90
CA ALA A 41 7.53 19.32 -7.51
C ALA A 41 7.64 18.97 -6.01
N THR A 42 6.92 19.69 -5.15
CA THR A 42 6.87 19.39 -3.71
C THR A 42 6.15 18.07 -3.45
N SER A 43 5.02 17.85 -4.13
CA SER A 43 4.30 16.56 -4.05
C SER A 43 5.19 15.38 -4.43
N GLU A 44 5.94 15.53 -5.53
CA GLU A 44 6.86 14.50 -6.00
C GLU A 44 7.99 14.23 -4.99
N ALA A 45 8.59 15.29 -4.45
CA ALA A 45 9.62 15.16 -3.42
C ALA A 45 9.11 14.42 -2.18
N MET A 46 7.89 14.72 -1.74
CA MET A 46 7.25 14.06 -0.60
C MET A 46 6.98 12.58 -0.86
N ILE A 47 6.53 12.22 -2.07
CA ILE A 47 6.33 10.82 -2.47
C ILE A 47 7.67 10.06 -2.46
N ARG A 48 8.72 10.63 -3.04
CA ARG A 48 10.06 10.03 -3.06
C ARG A 48 10.60 9.84 -1.64
N TRP A 49 10.46 10.86 -0.79
CA TRP A 49 10.88 10.79 0.61
C TRP A 49 10.16 9.69 1.38
N ALA A 50 8.83 9.60 1.27
CA ALA A 50 8.04 8.55 1.90
C ALA A 50 8.43 7.14 1.42
N ALA A 51 8.73 6.98 0.12
CA ALA A 51 9.20 5.72 -0.43
C ALA A 51 10.57 5.31 0.14
N ILE A 52 11.52 6.26 0.23
CA ILE A 52 12.84 6.05 0.83
C ILE A 52 12.72 5.69 2.31
N ALA A 53 11.94 6.43 3.09
CA ALA A 53 11.72 6.14 4.50
C ALA A 53 11.14 4.73 4.71
N GLY A 54 10.20 4.32 3.86
CA GLY A 54 9.64 2.97 3.87
C GLY A 54 10.66 1.88 3.51
N MET A 55 11.57 2.13 2.57
CA MET A 55 12.69 1.24 2.24
C MET A 55 13.68 1.13 3.40
N LEU A 56 14.09 2.25 3.97
CA LEU A 56 15.01 2.29 5.10
C LEU A 56 14.46 1.53 6.29
N GLY A 57 13.18 1.74 6.65
CA GLY A 57 12.54 0.99 7.72
C GLY A 57 12.43 -0.51 7.46
N ARG A 58 12.51 -0.98 6.20
CA ARG A 58 12.59 -2.43 5.90
C ARG A 58 14.01 -2.96 6.07
N LEU A 59 15.02 -2.17 5.72
CA LEU A 59 16.43 -2.53 5.90
C LEU A 59 16.80 -2.56 7.40
N THR A 60 16.27 -1.63 8.19
CA THR A 60 16.59 -1.55 9.63
C THR A 60 15.73 -2.45 10.52
N ARG A 61 14.57 -2.92 10.03
CA ARG A 61 13.78 -3.93 10.74
C ARG A 61 14.47 -5.28 10.62
N GLY A 62 15.33 -5.60 11.59
CA GLY A 62 16.10 -6.84 11.68
C GLY A 62 15.28 -8.11 12.01
N ALA A 63 13.97 -8.01 12.15
CA ALA A 63 13.10 -9.16 12.40
C ALA A 63 12.29 -9.51 11.15
N PRO A 64 12.26 -10.79 10.73
CA PRO A 64 11.38 -11.22 9.65
C PRO A 64 9.93 -10.91 10.03
N ALA A 65 9.13 -10.45 9.07
CA ALA A 65 7.72 -10.22 9.29
C ALA A 65 7.06 -11.53 9.76
N THR A 66 6.69 -11.62 11.04
CA THR A 66 5.98 -12.78 11.57
C THR A 66 4.67 -12.93 10.81
N ARG A 67 4.52 -14.05 10.09
CA ARG A 67 3.26 -14.39 9.43
C ARG A 67 2.20 -14.45 10.51
N GLN A 68 1.25 -13.51 10.48
CA GLN A 68 0.09 -13.58 11.37
C GLN A 68 -0.56 -14.95 11.17
N GLN A 69 -0.71 -15.72 12.26
CA GLN A 69 -1.34 -17.02 12.20
C GLN A 69 -2.74 -16.87 11.58
N ARG A 70 -3.12 -17.84 10.74
CA ARG A 70 -4.45 -17.87 10.14
C ARG A 70 -5.45 -17.88 11.30
N ARG A 71 -6.18 -16.76 11.48
CA ARG A 71 -7.28 -16.72 12.44
C ARG A 71 -8.31 -17.75 11.99
N THR A 72 -8.33 -18.91 12.62
CA THR A 72 -9.38 -19.90 12.48
C THR A 72 -10.55 -19.42 13.34
N PHE A 73 -11.58 -18.88 12.68
CA PHE A 73 -12.87 -18.64 13.30
C PHE A 73 -13.61 -19.99 13.45
N ASN A 74 -13.02 -20.96 14.14
CA ASN A 74 -13.76 -22.15 14.54
C ASN A 74 -14.50 -21.81 15.83
N THR A 75 -15.78 -21.51 15.67
CA THR A 75 -16.78 -21.55 16.73
C THR A 75 -17.03 -23.03 17.08
N PRO A 76 -16.97 -23.46 18.35
CA PRO A 76 -17.43 -24.79 18.73
C PRO A 76 -18.97 -24.79 18.87
N ASP A 77 -19.57 -25.88 18.38
CA ASP A 77 -20.96 -26.37 18.49
C ASP A 77 -22.13 -25.36 18.56
#